data_AF-A0A0V0GY77-F1
#
_entry.id   AF-A0A0V0GY77-F1
#
_cell.length_a   1.000
_cell.length_b   1.000
_cell.length_c   1.000
_cell.angle_alpha   90.00
_cell.angle_beta   90.00
_cell.angle_gamma   90.00
#
_symmetry.space_group_name_H-M   'P 1'
#
loop_
_entity.id
_entity.type
_entity.pdbx_description
1 polymer ?
#
loop_
_entity_poly.entity_id
_entity_poly.type
_entity_poly.pdbx_seq_one_letter_code
_entity_poly.pdbx_strand_id
1 'polypeptide(L)'
;MDWRKHGAITKVKDQGECGACWAFSASGAMEGINAIVAGELISLSEQELIDCDTSHNSGCKGGLMDPAFEWVINNSGIDSAADYPYTAHSQGHCNYSKVNHKVVTIDGYRDVPKEESALICAAAQQPVSVAIDGSSPDFQLYQGGIYDGECSDDPNNVSHGVLIVGYGSDGHDDYWIIKNS
;
A
#
# COMPACT_ATOMS: atom_id res chain seq x y z
N MET A 1 14.38 -9.77 7.06
CA MET A 1 14.07 -9.50 5.63
C MET A 1 13.93 -8.00 5.43
N ASP A 2 14.42 -7.40 4.34
CA ASP A 2 14.25 -5.96 4.06
C ASP A 2 14.22 -5.67 2.55
N TRP A 3 13.03 -5.58 1.96
CA TRP A 3 12.82 -5.41 0.52
C TRP A 3 13.42 -4.12 -0.05
N ARG A 4 13.69 -3.11 0.80
CA ARG A 4 14.40 -1.89 0.38
C ARG A 4 15.81 -2.20 -0.11
N LYS A 5 16.47 -3.20 0.48
CA LYS A 5 17.80 -3.67 0.10
C LYS A 5 17.81 -4.51 -1.18
N HIS A 6 16.64 -4.90 -1.68
CA HIS A 6 16.46 -5.71 -2.89
C HIS A 6 15.91 -4.90 -4.07
N GLY A 7 15.82 -3.58 -3.97
CA GLY A 7 15.33 -2.74 -5.07
C GLY A 7 13.84 -2.90 -5.36
N ALA A 8 13.06 -3.45 -4.41
CA ALA A 8 11.64 -3.71 -4.59
C ALA A 8 10.74 -2.62 -3.98
N ILE A 9 11.30 -1.55 -3.42
CA ILE A 9 10.55 -0.51 -2.71
C ILE A 9 10.87 0.86 -3.29
N THR A 10 9.84 1.56 -3.79
CA THR A 10 9.94 2.96 -4.23
C THR A 10 10.16 3.90 -3.05
N LYS A 11 10.50 5.17 -3.32
CA LYS A 11 10.61 6.21 -2.30
C LYS A 11 9.30 6.34 -1.51
N VAL A 12 9.40 6.83 -0.27
CA VAL A 12 8.23 7.27 0.51
C VAL A 12 7.52 8.38 -0.26
N LYS A 13 6.20 8.31 -0.32
CA LYS A 13 5.30 9.29 -0.94
C LYS A 13 4.49 9.98 0.16
N ASP A 14 3.69 10.98 -0.21
CA ASP A 14 2.89 11.80 0.72
C ASP A 14 1.43 11.87 0.24
N GLN A 15 0.50 11.32 1.03
CA GLN A 15 -0.94 11.34 0.74
C GLN A 15 -1.64 12.65 1.15
N GLY A 16 -0.98 13.50 1.93
CA GLY A 16 -1.55 14.72 2.48
C GLY A 16 -2.88 14.51 3.22
N GLU A 17 -3.84 15.41 3.02
CA GLU A 17 -5.15 15.36 3.69
C GLU A 17 -6.16 14.40 3.04
N CYS A 18 -5.77 13.71 1.97
CA CYS A 18 -6.63 12.74 1.29
C CYS A 18 -6.60 11.41 2.03
N GLY A 19 -7.77 10.83 2.33
CA GLY A 19 -7.91 9.47 2.87
C GLY A 19 -7.60 8.39 1.82
N ALA A 20 -6.38 8.42 1.27
CA ALA A 20 -5.92 7.61 0.15
C ALA A 20 -4.93 6.49 0.56
N CYS A 21 -4.70 6.27 1.85
CA CYS A 21 -3.77 5.25 2.35
C CYS A 21 -4.00 3.85 1.74
N TRP A 22 -5.25 3.50 1.44
CA TRP A 22 -5.63 2.29 0.70
C TRP A 22 -4.96 2.21 -0.68
N ALA A 23 -4.94 3.31 -1.44
CA ALA A 23 -4.35 3.38 -2.77
C ALA A 23 -2.81 3.34 -2.70
N PHE A 24 -2.20 4.01 -1.71
CA PHE A 24 -0.76 3.97 -1.48
C PHE A 24 -0.29 2.57 -1.02
N SER A 25 -1.05 1.92 -0.15
CA SER A 25 -0.77 0.56 0.29
C SER A 25 -0.88 -0.44 -0.86
N ALA A 26 -1.96 -0.39 -1.65
CA ALA A 26 -2.18 -1.30 -2.77
C ALA A 26 -1.14 -1.10 -3.89
N SER A 27 -0.94 0.15 -4.32
CA SER A 27 0.08 0.47 -5.33
C SER A 27 1.47 0.03 -4.87
N GLY A 28 1.86 0.30 -3.62
CA GLY A 28 3.16 -0.13 -3.09
C GLY A 28 3.37 -1.66 -3.11
N ALA A 29 2.33 -2.46 -2.89
CA ALA A 29 2.42 -3.91 -3.03
C ALA A 29 2.59 -4.34 -4.50
N MET A 30 1.87 -3.70 -5.42
CA MET A 30 2.00 -3.94 -6.87
C MET A 30 3.37 -3.52 -7.42
N GLU A 31 3.88 -2.36 -7.00
CA GLU A 31 5.24 -1.89 -7.30
C GLU A 31 6.28 -2.94 -6.87
N GLY A 32 6.11 -3.47 -5.65
CA GLY A 32 7.00 -4.46 -5.07
C GLY A 32 7.01 -5.80 -5.81
N ILE A 33 5.84 -6.36 -6.08
CA ILE A 33 5.77 -7.64 -6.81
C ILE A 33 6.23 -7.49 -8.26
N ASN A 34 5.97 -6.34 -8.92
CA ASN A 34 6.49 -6.07 -10.26
C ASN A 34 8.03 -6.05 -10.27
N ALA A 35 8.64 -5.37 -9.30
CA ALA A 35 10.09 -5.36 -9.17
C ALA A 35 10.68 -6.76 -8.94
N ILE A 36 9.98 -7.62 -8.19
CA ILE A 36 10.42 -8.99 -7.89
C ILE A 36 10.31 -9.91 -9.12
N VAL A 37 9.18 -9.85 -9.84
CA VAL A 37 8.87 -10.81 -10.91
C VAL A 37 9.40 -10.34 -12.26
N ALA A 38 9.20 -9.06 -12.60
CA ALA A 38 9.61 -8.48 -13.87
C ALA A 38 11.02 -7.86 -13.82
N GLY A 39 11.56 -7.61 -12.63
CA GLY A 39 12.87 -6.96 -12.45
C GLY A 39 12.84 -5.44 -12.64
N GLU A 40 11.66 -4.83 -12.71
CA GLU A 40 11.48 -3.40 -12.96
C GLU A 40 10.75 -2.73 -11.79
N LEU A 41 11.41 -1.79 -11.12
CA LEU A 41 10.76 -0.96 -10.10
C LEU A 41 10.13 0.26 -10.76
N ILE A 42 8.82 0.20 -11.00
CA ILE A 42 8.03 1.26 -11.60
C ILE A 42 7.19 1.92 -10.50
N SER A 43 7.18 3.25 -10.43
CA SER A 43 6.27 3.97 -9.52
C SER A 43 4.88 4.03 -10.13
N LEU A 44 3.88 3.48 -9.46
CA LEU A 44 2.49 3.39 -9.94
C LEU A 44 1.65 4.57 -9.48
N SER A 45 0.55 4.84 -10.18
CA SER A 45 -0.35 5.96 -9.90
C SER A 45 -1.39 5.62 -8.84
N GLU A 46 -1.23 6.17 -7.64
CA GLU A 46 -2.30 6.18 -6.64
C GLU A 46 -3.51 7.00 -7.10
N GLN A 47 -3.28 8.02 -7.92
CA GLN A 47 -4.34 8.92 -8.37
C GLN A 47 -5.29 8.24 -9.34
N GLU A 48 -4.80 7.34 -10.20
CA GLU A 48 -5.66 6.54 -11.05
C GLU A 48 -6.61 5.68 -10.20
N LEU A 49 -6.11 5.01 -9.14
CA LEU A 49 -6.97 4.30 -8.20
C LEU A 49 -8.01 5.23 -7.56
N ILE A 50 -7.58 6.39 -7.05
CA ILE A 50 -8.45 7.36 -6.36
C ILE A 50 -9.56 7.92 -7.26
N ASP A 51 -9.28 8.11 -8.54
CA ASP A 51 -10.23 8.69 -9.49
C ASP A 51 -11.10 7.62 -10.19
N CYS A 52 -10.56 6.42 -10.42
CA CYS A 52 -11.14 5.42 -11.31
C CYS A 52 -11.73 4.18 -10.60
N ASP A 53 -11.23 3.79 -9.42
CA ASP A 53 -11.83 2.72 -8.62
C ASP A 53 -12.98 3.27 -7.76
N THR A 54 -14.13 3.48 -8.42
CA THR A 54 -15.31 4.09 -7.79
C THR A 54 -16.41 3.08 -7.44
N SER A 55 -16.22 1.79 -7.72
CA SER A 55 -17.23 0.75 -7.46
C SER A 55 -17.34 0.38 -5.98
N HIS A 56 -16.20 0.32 -5.31
CA HIS A 56 -16.11 -0.09 -3.90
C HIS A 56 -15.35 0.94 -3.06
N ASN A 57 -14.40 1.65 -3.67
CA ASN A 57 -13.62 2.68 -3.01
C ASN A 57 -14.22 4.07 -3.23
N SER A 58 -13.90 4.99 -2.31
CA SER A 58 -14.52 6.33 -2.24
C SER A 58 -13.49 7.45 -2.38
N GLY A 59 -12.44 7.21 -3.17
CA GLY A 59 -11.37 8.18 -3.41
C GLY A 59 -10.72 8.65 -2.10
N CYS A 60 -10.74 9.97 -1.87
CA CYS A 60 -10.18 10.57 -0.65
C CYS A 60 -11.02 10.34 0.62
N LYS A 61 -12.18 9.68 0.55
CA LYS A 61 -13.00 9.36 1.73
C LYS A 61 -12.67 8.00 2.34
N GLY A 62 -11.66 7.31 1.80
CA GLY A 62 -11.25 5.98 2.23
C GLY A 62 -11.58 4.91 1.20
N GLY A 63 -11.07 3.72 1.48
CA GLY A 63 -11.15 2.55 0.62
C GLY A 63 -10.41 1.37 1.24
N LEU A 64 -10.37 0.28 0.49
CA LEU A 64 -9.75 -0.99 0.84
C LEU A 64 -8.80 -1.41 -0.29
N MET A 65 -7.74 -2.12 0.06
CA MET A 65 -6.70 -2.56 -0.89
C MET A 65 -7.20 -3.67 -1.82
N ASP A 66 -8.02 -4.59 -1.32
CA ASP A 66 -8.57 -5.71 -2.09
C ASP A 66 -9.38 -5.26 -3.31
N PRO A 67 -10.38 -4.35 -3.18
CA PRO A 67 -11.04 -3.80 -4.36
C PRO A 67 -10.11 -3.03 -5.30
N ALA A 68 -9.04 -2.42 -4.79
CA ALA A 68 -8.06 -1.75 -5.64
C ALA A 68 -7.29 -2.75 -6.52
N PHE A 69 -6.88 -3.89 -5.94
CA PHE A 69 -6.28 -4.98 -6.71
C PHE A 69 -7.25 -5.54 -7.74
N GLU A 70 -8.50 -5.82 -7.34
CA GLU A 70 -9.55 -6.29 -8.23
C GLU A 70 -9.83 -5.28 -9.37
N TRP A 71 -9.82 -3.99 -9.06
CA TRP A 71 -9.98 -2.94 -10.06
C TRP A 71 -8.84 -2.95 -11.07
N VAL A 72 -7.57 -3.10 -10.64
CA VAL A 72 -6.43 -3.19 -11.57
C VAL A 72 -6.54 -4.41 -12.49
N ILE A 73 -6.97 -5.56 -11.97
CA ILE A 73 -7.21 -6.77 -12.76
C ILE A 73 -8.26 -6.48 -13.84
N ASN A 74 -9.42 -5.94 -13.45
CA ASN A 74 -10.51 -5.64 -14.36
C ASN A 74 -10.19 -4.50 -15.35
N ASN A 75 -9.38 -3.53 -14.93
CA ASN A 75 -8.87 -2.46 -15.79
C ASN A 75 -7.78 -2.97 -16.74
N SER A 76 -7.31 -4.21 -16.63
CA SER A 76 -6.17 -4.73 -17.39
C SER A 76 -4.89 -3.91 -17.18
N GLY A 77 -4.67 -3.48 -15.93
CA GLY A 77 -3.46 -2.81 -15.48
C GLY A 77 -3.68 -1.43 -14.89
N ILE A 78 -2.57 -0.79 -14.55
CA ILE A 78 -2.49 0.52 -13.88
C ILE A 78 -1.33 1.33 -14.45
N ASP A 79 -1.51 2.63 -14.57
CA ASP A 79 -0.54 3.59 -15.08
C ASP A 79 0.56 3.94 -14.09
N SER A 80 1.63 4.51 -14.63
CA SER A 80 2.73 5.04 -13.83
C SER A 80 2.32 6.35 -13.14
N ALA A 81 2.96 6.68 -12.02
CA ALA A 81 2.82 7.97 -11.37
C ALA A 81 3.24 9.15 -12.27
N ALA A 82 4.03 8.90 -13.32
CA ALA A 82 4.41 9.91 -14.30
C ALA A 82 3.28 10.18 -15.32
N ASP A 83 2.59 9.14 -15.77
CA ASP A 83 1.49 9.24 -16.72
C ASP A 83 0.22 9.81 -16.06
N TYR A 84 -0.05 9.41 -14.81
CA TYR A 84 -1.17 9.92 -14.02
C TYR A 84 -0.68 10.46 -12.66
N PRO A 85 -0.21 11.72 -12.59
CA PRO A 85 0.35 12.30 -11.37
C PRO A 85 -0.64 12.50 -10.23
N TYR A 86 -0.13 12.36 -9.00
CA TYR A 86 -0.86 12.58 -7.76
C TYR A 86 -1.27 14.04 -7.55
N THR A 87 -2.52 14.25 -7.12
CA THR A 87 -3.10 15.58 -6.88
C THR A 87 -3.75 15.74 -5.51
N ALA A 88 -3.70 14.71 -4.65
CA ALA A 88 -4.27 14.71 -3.30
C ALA A 88 -5.78 15.03 -3.21
N HIS A 89 -6.50 14.91 -4.33
CA HIS A 89 -7.93 15.16 -4.40
C HIS A 89 -8.59 14.15 -5.33
N SER A 90 -9.81 13.71 -5.00
CA SER A 90 -10.59 12.85 -5.88
C SER A 90 -11.42 13.71 -6.84
N GLN A 91 -11.34 13.42 -8.13
CA GLN A 91 -12.16 14.06 -9.16
C GLN A 91 -13.59 13.48 -9.19
N GLY A 92 -13.83 12.37 -8.48
CA GLY A 92 -15.08 11.62 -8.48
C GLY A 92 -15.39 10.90 -9.80
N HIS A 93 -14.45 10.93 -10.75
CA HIS A 93 -14.53 10.22 -12.02
C HIS A 93 -13.13 10.01 -12.59
N CYS A 94 -12.98 8.94 -13.37
CA CYS A 94 -11.73 8.60 -14.02
C CYS A 94 -11.35 9.61 -15.10
N ASN A 95 -10.11 10.10 -15.09
CA ASN A 95 -9.60 10.96 -16.17
C ASN A 95 -8.99 10.11 -17.30
N TYR A 96 -9.84 9.65 -18.21
CA TYR A 96 -9.42 8.84 -19.37
C TYR A 96 -8.46 9.55 -20.33
N SER A 97 -8.26 10.87 -20.22
CA SER A 97 -7.23 11.56 -21.03
C SER A 97 -5.81 11.36 -20.49
N LYS A 98 -5.69 10.95 -19.22
CA LYS A 98 -4.42 10.59 -18.58
C LYS A 98 -4.16 9.08 -18.56
N VAL A 99 -5.23 8.28 -18.64
CA VAL A 99 -5.10 6.83 -18.77
C VAL A 99 -4.38 6.52 -20.07
N ASN A 100 -3.22 5.86 -19.99
CA ASN A 100 -2.30 5.81 -21.12
C ASN A 100 -1.74 4.41 -21.39
N HIS A 101 -0.80 3.94 -20.58
CA HIS A 101 0.07 2.81 -20.90
C HIS A 101 -0.25 1.55 -20.11
N LYS A 102 -0.88 1.65 -18.92
CA LYS A 102 -1.16 0.51 -18.03
C LYS A 102 0.09 -0.36 -17.82
N VAL A 103 1.11 0.27 -17.26
CA VAL A 103 2.49 -0.24 -17.19
C VAL A 103 2.65 -1.50 -16.33
N VAL A 104 1.72 -1.80 -15.43
CA VAL A 104 1.74 -3.00 -14.58
C VAL A 104 0.37 -3.66 -14.55
N THR A 105 0.35 -4.99 -14.64
CA THR A 105 -0.82 -5.85 -14.43
C THR A 105 -0.54 -6.85 -13.31
N ILE A 106 -1.59 -7.32 -12.64
CA ILE A 106 -1.50 -8.43 -11.67
C ILE A 106 -2.52 -9.51 -12.06
N ASP A 107 -2.22 -10.76 -11.72
CA ASP A 107 -3.08 -11.90 -12.06
C ASP A 107 -4.16 -12.19 -10.99
N GLY A 108 -4.00 -11.63 -9.78
CA GLY A 108 -4.87 -11.90 -8.64
C GLY A 108 -4.36 -11.29 -7.34
N TYR A 109 -5.17 -11.45 -6.29
CA TYR A 109 -4.81 -11.13 -4.91
C TYR A 109 -5.33 -12.23 -3.98
N ARG A 110 -4.85 -12.22 -2.73
CA ARG A 110 -5.32 -13.13 -1.68
C ARG A 110 -5.21 -12.48 -0.32
N ASP A 111 -6.16 -12.79 0.55
CA ASP A 111 -6.04 -12.49 1.97
C ASP A 111 -4.98 -13.39 2.61
N VAL A 112 -4.13 -12.79 3.43
CA VAL A 112 -3.27 -13.54 4.34
C VAL A 112 -4.12 -13.97 5.55
N PRO A 113 -4.02 -15.24 6.00
CA PRO A 113 -4.64 -15.66 7.25
C PRO A 113 -4.26 -14.71 8.40
N LYS A 114 -5.19 -14.47 9.33
CA LYS A 114 -5.00 -13.56 10.48
C LYS A 114 -4.08 -14.17 11.55
N GLU A 115 -2.87 -14.54 11.15
CA GLU A 115 -1.83 -15.17 11.95
C GLU A 115 -0.47 -14.56 11.59
N GLU A 116 0.30 -14.13 12.60
CA GLU A 116 1.64 -13.53 12.39
C GLU A 116 2.59 -14.45 11.61
N SER A 117 2.52 -15.77 11.84
CA SER A 117 3.33 -16.75 11.11
C SER A 117 3.01 -16.76 9.62
N ALA A 118 1.73 -16.66 9.25
CA ALA A 118 1.29 -16.57 7.86
C ALA A 118 1.72 -15.23 7.24
N LEU A 119 1.65 -14.13 8.00
CA LEU A 119 2.11 -12.82 7.58
C LEU A 119 3.63 -12.79 7.35
N ILE A 120 4.43 -13.43 8.21
CA ILE A 120 5.88 -13.59 8.02
C ILE A 120 6.15 -14.37 6.72
N CYS A 121 5.41 -15.46 6.48
CA CYS A 121 5.56 -16.25 5.26
C CYS A 121 5.22 -15.44 3.99
N ALA A 122 4.20 -14.59 4.05
CA ALA A 122 3.82 -13.71 2.95
C ALA A 122 4.86 -12.59 2.73
N ALA A 123 5.28 -11.92 3.80
CA ALA A 123 6.26 -10.83 3.77
C ALA A 123 7.66 -11.29 3.34
N ALA A 124 7.99 -12.57 3.53
CA ALA A 124 9.22 -13.18 3.02
C ALA A 124 9.22 -13.37 1.50
N GLN A 125 8.04 -13.37 0.86
CA GLN A 125 7.89 -13.58 -0.59
C GLN A 125 7.74 -12.26 -1.36
N GLN A 126 7.08 -11.26 -0.78
CA GLN A 126 6.85 -9.94 -1.39
C GLN A 126 6.40 -8.91 -0.33
N PRO A 127 6.42 -7.60 -0.63
CA PRO A 127 5.75 -6.60 0.20
C PRO A 127 4.25 -6.87 0.32
N VAL A 128 3.68 -6.59 1.49
CA VAL A 128 2.28 -6.94 1.83
C VAL A 128 1.54 -5.70 2.30
N SER A 129 0.41 -5.39 1.65
CA SER A 129 -0.53 -4.38 2.12
C SER A 129 -1.18 -4.83 3.41
N VAL A 130 -1.19 -3.97 4.42
CA VAL A 130 -1.84 -4.23 5.72
C VAL A 130 -2.59 -3.00 6.20
N ALA A 131 -3.54 -3.20 7.11
CA ALA A 131 -4.21 -2.14 7.83
C ALA A 131 -3.76 -2.14 9.30
N ILE A 132 -3.58 -0.97 9.87
CA ILE A 132 -3.19 -0.76 11.27
C ILE A 132 -4.15 0.24 11.94
N ASP A 133 -4.14 0.25 13.27
CA ASP A 133 -4.66 1.39 14.03
C ASP A 133 -3.60 2.49 14.06
N GLY A 134 -3.78 3.53 13.24
CA GLY A 134 -2.90 4.70 13.21
C GLY A 134 -3.47 5.90 13.99
N SER A 135 -4.50 5.70 14.82
CA SER A 135 -5.25 6.79 15.44
C SER A 135 -4.57 7.40 16.67
N SER A 136 -3.63 6.68 17.29
CA SER A 136 -2.97 7.14 18.51
C SER A 136 -2.08 8.37 18.29
N PRO A 137 -2.12 9.38 19.18
CA PRO A 137 -1.24 10.55 19.10
C PRO A 137 0.26 10.24 19.17
N ASP A 138 0.67 9.18 19.88
CA ASP A 138 2.08 8.79 19.97
C ASP A 138 2.60 8.20 18.65
N PHE A 139 1.76 7.49 17.90
CA PHE A 139 2.06 7.01 16.54
C PHE A 139 2.31 8.18 15.59
N GLN A 140 1.50 9.25 15.68
CA GLN A 140 1.67 10.46 14.86
C GLN A 140 2.99 11.18 15.13
N LEU A 141 3.55 11.02 16.33
CA LEU A 141 4.80 11.66 16.77
C LEU A 141 5.99 10.71 16.77
N TYR A 142 5.84 9.49 16.25
CA TYR A 142 6.92 8.50 16.18
C TYR A 142 8.13 9.04 15.41
N GLN A 143 9.33 8.87 15.98
CA GLN A 143 10.59 9.38 15.41
C GLN A 143 11.69 8.31 15.28
N GLY A 144 11.51 7.13 15.86
CA GLY A 144 12.50 6.04 15.79
C GLY A 144 12.29 4.98 16.86
N GLY A 145 13.04 3.88 16.73
CA GLY A 145 12.89 2.69 17.59
C GLY A 145 11.85 1.71 17.06
N ILE A 146 11.51 0.72 17.87
CA ILE A 146 10.38 -0.18 17.60
C ILE A 146 9.17 0.45 18.29
N TYR A 147 8.10 0.69 17.54
CA TYR A 147 6.89 1.28 18.10
C TYR A 147 6.09 0.21 18.86
N ASP A 148 5.83 0.47 20.14
CA ASP A 148 5.10 -0.38 21.08
C ASP A 148 4.03 0.41 21.86
N GLY A 149 3.57 1.53 21.28
CA GLY A 149 2.61 2.45 21.88
C GLY A 149 1.16 1.93 21.91
N GLU A 150 0.24 2.80 22.32
CA GLU A 150 -1.18 2.42 22.45
C GLU A 150 -1.82 2.15 21.08
N CYS A 151 -2.48 1.01 20.94
CA CYS A 151 -3.33 0.66 19.81
C CYS A 151 -4.61 -0.04 20.29
N SER A 152 -5.67 -0.04 19.48
CA SER A 152 -6.93 -0.68 19.83
C SER A 152 -6.80 -2.20 20.05
N ASP A 153 -7.44 -2.71 21.11
CA ASP A 153 -7.56 -4.16 21.36
C ASP A 153 -8.53 -4.87 20.39
N ASP A 154 -9.35 -4.12 19.63
CA ASP A 154 -10.23 -4.70 18.61
C ASP A 154 -9.47 -4.79 17.28
N PRO A 155 -9.17 -6.00 16.77
CA PRO A 155 -8.43 -6.18 15.52
C PRO A 155 -9.18 -5.66 14.29
N ASN A 156 -10.46 -5.27 14.42
CA ASN A 156 -11.23 -4.65 13.35
C ASN A 156 -11.20 -3.12 13.41
N ASN A 157 -10.66 -2.51 14.46
CA ASN A 157 -10.53 -1.07 14.61
C ASN A 157 -9.24 -0.57 13.96
N VAL A 158 -9.11 -0.85 12.67
CA VAL A 158 -8.02 -0.36 11.82
C VAL A 158 -8.47 0.88 11.06
N SER A 159 -7.58 1.86 10.95
CA SER A 159 -7.89 3.18 10.40
C SER A 159 -6.96 3.61 9.26
N HIS A 160 -5.84 2.90 9.08
CA HIS A 160 -4.79 3.33 8.15
C HIS A 160 -4.18 2.17 7.37
N GLY A 161 -4.11 2.30 6.04
CA GLY A 161 -3.46 1.35 5.15
C GLY A 161 -1.96 1.65 5.00
N VAL A 162 -1.12 0.65 5.23
CA VAL A 162 0.34 0.77 5.11
C VAL A 162 0.92 -0.44 4.37
N LEU A 163 2.21 -0.43 4.10
CA LEU A 163 2.90 -1.52 3.41
C LEU A 163 3.98 -2.13 4.31
N ILE A 164 3.90 -3.44 4.56
CA ILE A 164 5.02 -4.20 5.12
C ILE A 164 6.07 -4.38 4.04
N VAL A 165 7.28 -3.90 4.32
CA VAL A 165 8.45 -4.00 3.43
C VAL A 165 9.56 -4.86 4.00
N GLY A 166 9.35 -5.46 5.17
CA GLY A 166 10.30 -6.34 5.80
C GLY A 166 9.97 -6.60 7.26
N TYR A 167 10.85 -7.35 7.92
CA TYR A 167 10.76 -7.70 9.32
C TYR A 167 12.16 -8.01 9.86
N GLY A 168 12.34 -7.87 11.16
CA GLY A 168 13.61 -8.12 11.82
C GLY A 168 13.46 -8.31 13.33
N SER A 169 14.61 -8.38 13.98
CA SER A 169 14.73 -8.47 15.43
C SER A 169 15.95 -7.65 15.83
N ASP A 170 15.89 -6.96 16.97
CA ASP A 170 17.06 -6.32 17.56
C ASP A 170 17.78 -7.21 18.60
N GLY A 171 17.26 -8.43 18.81
CA GLY A 171 17.73 -9.40 19.81
C GLY A 171 16.88 -9.43 21.08
N HIS A 172 16.00 -8.45 21.28
CA HIS A 172 15.02 -8.41 22.36
C HIS A 172 13.61 -8.42 21.79
N ASP A 173 13.34 -7.54 20.83
CA ASP A 173 12.02 -7.34 20.25
C ASP A 173 12.05 -7.59 18.74
N ASP A 174 11.02 -8.32 18.27
CA ASP A 174 10.76 -8.53 16.86
C ASP A 174 9.92 -7.37 16.31
N TYR A 175 10.17 -6.98 15.06
CA TYR A 175 9.51 -5.83 14.46
C TYR A 175 9.20 -5.99 12.99
N TRP A 176 8.14 -5.31 12.57
CA TRP A 176 7.81 -5.07 11.17
C TRP A 176 8.47 -3.79 10.66
N ILE A 177 8.95 -3.81 9.42
CA ILE A 177 9.40 -2.61 8.72
C ILE A 177 8.24 -2.13 7.85
N ILE A 178 7.67 -0.99 8.21
CA ILE A 178 6.50 -0.42 7.56
C ILE A 178 6.92 0.76 6.67
N LYS A 179 6.37 0.83 5.46
CA LYS A 179 6.37 2.02 4.61
C LYS A 179 5.03 2.74 4.80
N ASN A 180 5.10 3.97 5.28
CA ASN A 180 3.96 4.87 5.43
C ASN A 180 3.83 5.80 4.20
N SER A 181 2.71 6.54 4.13
CA SER A 181 2.36 7.47 3.05
C SER A 181 1.77 8.76 3.57
#